data_AF-A0A535NFH5-F1
#
_entry.id   AF-A0A535NFH5-F1
#
_cell.length_a   1.000
_cell.length_b   1.000
_cell.length_c   1.000
_cell.angle_alpha   90.00
_cell.angle_beta   90.00
_cell.angle_gamma   90.00
#
_symmetry.space_group_name_H-M   'P 1'
#
loop_
_entity.id
_entity.type
_entity.pdbx_description
1 polymer ?
#
loop_
_entity_poly.entity_id
_entity_poly.type
_entity_poly.pdbx_seq_one_letter_code
_entity_poly.pdbx_strand_id
1 'polypeptide(L)' 'APTGWKLPVREVRASVGAGFIYPICGEMRTMPGLPSSPNAIRIDIDDKGDIVGLS' A
#
# COMPACT_ATOMS: atom_id res chain seq x y z
N ALA A 1 -19.00 -17.90 4.29
CA ALA A 1 -18.47 -16.85 5.18
C ALA A 1 -18.19 -17.45 6.56
N PRO A 2 -17.07 -17.11 7.23
CA PRO A 2 -16.76 -17.63 8.56
C PRO A 2 -17.70 -17.05 9.62
N THR A 3 -18.15 -17.89 10.56
CA THR A 3 -19.03 -17.51 11.68
C THR A 3 -18.40 -17.89 13.01
N GLY A 4 -18.71 -17.15 14.09
CA GLY A 4 -18.25 -17.46 15.45
C GLY A 4 -16.80 -17.10 15.78
N TRP A 5 -16.08 -16.44 14.87
CA TRP A 5 -14.69 -16.00 15.10
C TRP A 5 -14.65 -14.60 15.74
N LYS A 6 -13.64 -14.35 16.59
CA LYS A 6 -13.40 -13.03 17.20
C LYS A 6 -12.30 -12.32 16.42
N LEU A 7 -12.56 -11.08 15.98
CA LEU A 7 -11.57 -10.23 15.32
C LEU A 7 -10.60 -9.63 16.36
N PRO A 8 -9.31 -9.99 16.35
CA PRO A 8 -8.35 -9.40 17.27
C PRO A 8 -8.00 -7.97 16.84
N VAL A 9 -8.26 -7.00 17.71
CA VAL A 9 -7.80 -5.62 17.54
C VAL A 9 -6.50 -5.44 18.33
N ARG A 10 -5.42 -5.01 17.65
CA ARG A 10 -4.08 -4.85 18.25
C ARG A 10 -3.80 -3.42 18.68
N GLU A 11 -4.28 -2.45 17.91
CA GLU A 11 -4.03 -1.02 18.15
C GLU A 11 -5.25 -0.21 17.70
N VAL A 12 -5.44 0.97 18.28
CA VAL A 12 -6.47 1.93 17.88
C VAL A 12 -5.82 3.30 17.71
N ARG A 13 -6.00 3.92 16.55
CA ARG A 13 -5.44 5.25 16.24
C ARG A 13 -6.55 6.26 15.99
N ALA A 14 -6.31 7.51 16.38
CA ALA A 14 -7.24 8.61 16.17
C ALA A 14 -6.71 9.56 15.09
N SER A 15 -7.47 9.70 14.00
CA SER A 15 -7.26 10.74 12.99
C SER A 15 -8.11 11.96 13.38
N VAL A 16 -7.66 12.70 14.39
CA VAL A 16 -8.44 13.81 15.00
C VAL A 16 -8.82 14.88 13.95
N GLY A 17 -7.94 15.18 13.00
CA GLY A 17 -8.23 16.13 11.93
C GLY A 17 -9.27 15.61 10.91
N ALA A 18 -9.39 14.30 10.73
CA ALA A 18 -10.38 13.68 9.84
C ALA A 18 -11.68 13.26 10.57
N GLY A 19 -11.72 13.39 11.90
CA GLY A 19 -12.92 13.15 12.70
C GLY A 19 -13.24 11.67 12.98
N PHE A 20 -12.27 10.75 12.86
CA PHE A 20 -12.51 9.33 13.10
C PHE A 20 -11.39 8.62 13.86
N ILE A 21 -11.77 7.50 14.48
CA ILE A 21 -10.87 6.53 15.12
C ILE A 21 -10.90 5.24 14.29
N TYR A 22 -9.75 4.63 14.05
CA TYR A 22 -9.64 3.40 13.28
C TYR A 22 -8.88 2.29 14.04
N PRO A 23 -9.47 1.09 14.19
CA PRO A 23 -8.81 -0.06 14.79
C PRO A 23 -7.92 -0.79 13.78
N ILE A 24 -6.76 -1.22 14.23
CA ILE A 24 -5.77 -1.98 13.45
C ILE A 24 -5.81 -3.43 13.93
N CYS A 25 -6.18 -4.35 13.04
CA CYS A 25 -6.36 -5.77 13.35
C CYS A 25 -5.15 -6.65 12.93
N GLY A 26 -4.07 -6.04 12.45
CA GLY A 26 -2.90 -6.71 11.92
C GLY A 26 -1.81 -5.70 11.56
N GLU A 27 -0.77 -6.12 10.84
CA GLU A 27 0.23 -5.17 10.35
C GLU A 27 -0.30 -4.43 9.13
N MET A 28 -0.40 -3.10 9.24
CA MET A 28 -0.77 -2.23 8.14
C MET A 28 0.46 -1.47 7.67
N ARG A 29 0.98 -1.82 6.49
CA ARG A 29 2.13 -1.13 5.89
C ARG A 29 1.68 0.16 5.23
N THR A 30 2.16 1.29 5.73
CA THR A 30 1.90 2.62 5.15
C THR A 30 2.93 3.03 4.10
N MET A 31 4.07 2.34 4.05
CA MET A 31 5.14 2.56 3.09
C MET A 31 5.39 1.26 2.32
N PRO A 32 4.94 1.15 1.06
CA PRO A 32 5.26 0.01 0.22
C PRO A 32 6.75 0.03 -0.15
N GLY A 33 7.36 -1.15 -0.20
CA GLY A 33 8.70 -1.33 -0.77
C GLY A 33 8.63 -1.63 -2.27
N LEU A 34 9.79 -1.61 -2.92
CA LEU A 34 9.92 -2.06 -4.30
C LEU A 34 9.93 -3.61 -4.37
N PRO A 35 9.37 -4.21 -5.44
CA PRO A 35 9.48 -5.64 -5.69
C PRO A 35 10.92 -6.02 -6.09
N SER A 36 11.22 -7.33 -6.11
CA SER A 36 12.53 -7.86 -6.52
C SER A 36 12.97 -7.42 -7.91
N SER A 37 12.03 -7.22 -8.84
CA SER A 37 12.25 -6.61 -10.15
C SER A 37 11.41 -5.32 -10.27
N PRO A 38 11.96 -4.17 -9.87
CA PRO A 38 11.28 -2.87 -9.95
C PRO A 38 10.95 -2.50 -11.40
N ASN A 39 9.78 -1.89 -11.63
CA ASN A 39 9.42 -1.40 -12.96
C ASN A 39 10.37 -0.32 -13.48
N ALA A 40 11.07 0.37 -12.57
CA ALA A 40 12.09 1.38 -12.90
C ALA A 40 13.22 0.86 -13.81
N ILE A 41 13.52 -0.44 -13.79
CA ILE A 41 14.55 -1.04 -14.67
C ILE A 41 14.07 -1.07 -16.14
N ARG A 42 12.76 -1.06 -16.37
CA ARG A 42 12.15 -1.11 -17.72
C ARG A 42 11.73 0.27 -18.24
N ILE A 43 11.82 1.30 -17.41
CA ILE A 43 11.47 2.67 -17.81
C ILE A 43 12.65 3.25 -18.56
N ASP A 44 12.42 3.72 -19.78
CA ASP A 44 13.45 4.32 -20.63
C ASP A 44 12.84 5.35 -21.59
N ILE A 45 13.68 6.02 -22.38
CA ILE A 45 13.30 6.94 -23.45
C ILE A 45 13.84 6.38 -24.77
N ASP A 46 12.97 6.23 -25.77
CA ASP A 46 13.38 5.73 -27.08
C ASP A 46 14.07 6.81 -27.95
N ASP A 47 14.55 6.42 -29.14
CA ASP A 47 15.27 7.31 -30.06
C ASP A 47 14.42 8.48 -30.60
N LYS A 48 13.09 8.42 -30.43
CA LYS A 48 12.15 9.48 -30.82
C LYS A 48 11.84 10.42 -29.65
N GLY A 49 12.37 10.13 -28.47
CA GLY A 49 12.09 10.86 -27.24
C GLY A 49 10.81 10.42 -26.53
N ASP A 50 10.22 9.28 -26.91
CA ASP A 50 9.01 8.76 -26.30
C ASP A 50 9.33 7.89 -25.08
N ILE A 51 8.51 8.02 -24.02
CA ILE A 51 8.69 7.25 -22.77
C ILE A 51 8.17 5.82 -22.98
N VAL A 52 9.02 4.83 -22.69
CA VAL A 52 8.67 3.40 -22.73
C VAL A 52 8.67 2.80 -21.32
N GLY A 53 7.82 1.79 -21.08
CA GLY A 53 7.82 1.01 -19.83
C GLY A 53 7.15 1.66 -18.60
N LEU A 54 6.53 2.83 -18.75
CA LEU A 54 5.87 3.57 -17.66
C LEU A 54 4.42 3.13 -17.38
N SER A 55 3.72 2.56 -18.38
CA SER A 55 2.30 2.16 -18.28
C SER A 55 2.08 0.66 -18.43
#